data_AF-A0A0V1B166-F1
#
_entry.id   AF-A0A0V1B166-F1
#
_cell.length_a   1.000
_cell.length_b   1.000
_cell.length_c   1.000
_cell.angle_alpha   90.00
_cell.angle_beta   90.00
_cell.angle_gamma   90.00
#
_symmetry.space_group_name_H-M   'P 1'
#
loop_
_entity.id
_entity.type
_entity.pdbx_description
1 polymer ?
#
loop_
_entity_poly.entity_id
_entity_poly.type
_entity_poly.pdbx_seq_one_letter_code
_entity_poly.pdbx_strand_id
1 'polypeptide(L)'
;MDGTFKIVPEWYQQMFTIHVFIAVLRKVTDLGMQISYIHEAETKKKVKMLLAAAFLPLHDIPAAVELLGRDAIGSVAVLFNYFRVEWMPPDRLPLWNVYNVNICTNNDLEGWHFKMNRFAGKRHIGFYELLQLLIDEQGRVTANDLHIKNKKYEQLQQRITALTAEYDGDTRTMQQFLSAVAYLVPEAENY
;
A
#
# COMPACT_ATOMS: atom_id res chain seq x y z
N MET A 1 0.91 28.40 1.86
CA MET A 1 0.92 27.55 3.07
C MET A 1 1.64 26.28 2.66
N ASP A 2 2.94 26.28 2.93
CA ASP A 2 3.94 25.38 2.36
C ASP A 2 3.92 24.03 3.07
N GLY A 3 4.37 22.98 2.37
CA GLY A 3 4.17 21.55 2.68
C GLY A 3 4.90 21.01 3.90
N THR A 4 4.90 21.71 5.03
CA THR A 4 5.77 21.47 6.19
C THR A 4 5.41 20.23 7.03
N PHE A 5 4.51 19.34 6.59
CA PHE A 5 4.17 18.09 7.32
C PHE A 5 3.64 16.93 6.43
N LYS A 6 3.87 16.90 5.11
CA LYS A 6 3.27 15.88 4.22
C LYS A 6 3.85 14.46 4.38
N ILE A 7 5.12 14.36 4.76
CA ILE A 7 5.88 13.12 4.75
C ILE A 7 5.40 12.13 5.82
N VAL A 8 5.14 12.61 7.03
CA VAL A 8 4.77 11.74 8.17
C VAL A 8 3.42 11.03 7.96
N PRO A 9 2.37 11.70 7.43
CA PRO A 9 1.15 11.05 6.97
C PRO A 9 1.36 10.00 5.87
N GLU A 10 2.19 10.30 4.87
CA GLU A 10 2.46 9.39 3.74
C GLU A 10 3.10 8.08 4.23
N TRP A 11 4.08 8.17 5.14
CA TRP A 11 4.76 7.01 5.71
C TRP A 11 3.84 6.14 6.55
N TYR A 12 2.95 6.76 7.31
CA TYR A 12 1.94 6.06 8.08
C TYR A 12 0.98 5.27 7.16
N GLN A 13 0.52 5.90 6.07
CA GLN A 13 -0.35 5.26 5.07
C GLN A 13 0.35 4.10 4.36
N GLN A 14 1.61 4.28 3.96
CA GLN A 14 2.40 3.21 3.33
C GLN A 14 2.64 2.03 4.28
N MET A 15 3.01 2.30 5.53
CA MET A 15 3.20 1.26 6.53
C MET A 15 1.90 0.47 6.71
N PHE A 16 0.77 1.14 6.85
CA PHE A 16 -0.52 0.48 7.03
C PHE A 16 -0.92 -0.34 5.79
N THR A 17 -0.59 0.13 4.58
CA THR A 17 -0.77 -0.62 3.34
C THR A 17 0.02 -1.92 3.31
N ILE A 18 1.29 -1.89 3.74
CA ILE A 18 2.13 -3.10 3.86
C ILE A 18 1.50 -4.09 4.85
N HIS A 19 0.97 -3.61 5.98
CA HIS A 19 0.28 -4.45 6.95
C HIS A 19 -0.94 -5.15 6.34
N VAL A 20 -1.76 -4.44 5.56
CA VAL A 20 -2.90 -5.04 4.85
C VAL A 20 -2.43 -6.07 3.83
N PHE A 21 -1.38 -5.79 3.07
CA PHE A 21 -0.85 -6.72 2.07
C PHE A 21 -0.40 -8.04 2.72
N ILE A 22 0.35 -7.94 3.82
CA ILE A 22 0.79 -9.11 4.59
C ILE A 22 -0.42 -9.87 5.15
N ALA A 23 -1.42 -9.18 5.70
CA ALA A 23 -2.60 -9.82 6.26
C ALA A 23 -3.42 -10.58 5.21
N VAL A 24 -3.60 -10.00 4.01
CA VAL A 24 -4.26 -10.67 2.88
C VAL A 24 -3.48 -11.89 2.42
N LEU A 25 -2.16 -11.79 2.27
CA LEU A 25 -1.31 -12.92 1.87
C LEU A 25 -1.30 -14.04 2.91
N ARG A 26 -1.26 -13.72 4.21
CA ARG A 26 -1.44 -14.71 5.28
C ARG A 26 -2.80 -15.39 5.18
N LYS A 27 -3.86 -14.62 4.93
CA LYS A 27 -5.20 -15.17 4.77
C LYS A 27 -5.31 -16.13 3.58
N VAL A 28 -4.62 -15.84 2.47
CA VAL A 28 -4.51 -16.76 1.32
C VAL A 28 -3.93 -18.11 1.77
N THR A 29 -2.87 -18.10 2.57
CA THR A 29 -2.27 -19.33 3.12
C THR A 29 -3.23 -20.04 4.08
N ASP A 30 -3.87 -19.32 5.01
CA ASP A 30 -4.82 -19.89 5.98
C ASP A 30 -6.02 -20.58 5.32
N LEU A 31 -6.44 -20.09 4.15
CA LEU A 31 -7.54 -20.65 3.37
C LEU A 31 -7.11 -21.84 2.48
N GLY A 32 -5.86 -22.30 2.61
CA GLY A 32 -5.31 -23.41 1.82
C GLY A 32 -5.02 -23.04 0.36
N MET A 33 -5.03 -21.75 0.01
CA MET A 33 -4.87 -21.27 -1.37
C MET A 33 -3.42 -21.09 -1.80
N GLN A 34 -2.43 -21.50 -0.98
CA GLN A 34 -1.00 -21.30 -1.27
C GLN A 34 -0.60 -21.95 -2.60
N ILE A 35 -1.02 -23.19 -2.85
CA ILE A 35 -0.70 -23.92 -4.10
C ILE A 35 -1.33 -23.22 -5.31
N SER A 36 -2.61 -22.85 -5.22
CA SER A 36 -3.31 -22.11 -6.29
C SER A 36 -2.70 -20.73 -6.52
N TYR A 37 -2.27 -20.02 -5.47
CA TYR A 37 -1.63 -18.71 -5.61
C TYR A 37 -0.27 -18.80 -6.33
N ILE A 38 0.47 -19.89 -6.13
CA ILE A 38 1.78 -20.10 -6.79
C ILE A 38 1.61 -20.57 -8.23
N HIS A 39 0.71 -21.54 -8.47
CA HIS A 39 0.66 -22.27 -9.74
C HIS A 39 -0.51 -21.87 -10.67
N GLU A 40 -1.56 -21.23 -10.15
CA GLU A 40 -2.72 -20.82 -10.93
C GLU A 40 -2.69 -19.32 -11.22
N ALA A 41 -2.47 -18.96 -12.48
CA ALA A 41 -2.34 -17.57 -12.91
C ALA A 41 -3.58 -16.73 -12.58
N GLU A 42 -4.78 -17.30 -12.71
CA GLU A 42 -6.05 -16.60 -12.43
C GLU A 42 -6.21 -16.29 -10.93
N THR A 43 -5.93 -17.25 -10.05
CA THR A 43 -5.96 -17.03 -8.59
C THR A 43 -4.90 -16.01 -8.17
N LYS A 44 -3.67 -16.13 -8.68
CA LYS A 44 -2.60 -15.16 -8.43
C LYS A 44 -3.01 -13.76 -8.87
N LYS A 45 -3.57 -13.63 -10.08
CA LYS A 45 -4.02 -12.36 -10.65
C LYS A 45 -5.13 -11.74 -9.82
N LYS A 46 -6.17 -12.50 -9.42
CA LYS A 46 -7.26 -12.00 -8.57
C LYS A 46 -6.76 -11.47 -7.23
N VAL A 47 -5.87 -12.20 -6.55
CA VAL A 47 -5.28 -11.76 -5.28
C VAL A 47 -4.47 -10.48 -5.47
N LYS A 48 -3.61 -10.42 -6.49
CA LYS A 48 -2.82 -9.22 -6.77
C LYS A 48 -3.68 -8.01 -7.16
N MET A 49 -4.78 -8.23 -7.88
CA MET A 49 -5.77 -7.18 -8.19
C MET A 49 -6.51 -6.70 -6.94
N LEU A 50 -6.80 -7.58 -5.97
CA LEU A 50 -7.34 -7.18 -4.67
C LEU A 50 -6.36 -6.27 -3.91
N LEU A 51 -5.06 -6.60 -3.90
CA LEU A 51 -4.02 -5.74 -3.32
C LEU A 51 -3.90 -4.40 -4.06
N ALA A 52 -4.03 -4.42 -5.38
CA ALA A 52 -3.96 -3.23 -6.22
C ALA A 52 -5.10 -2.22 -5.95
N ALA A 53 -6.18 -2.62 -5.27
CA ALA A 53 -7.25 -1.71 -4.86
C ALA A 53 -6.76 -0.58 -3.94
N ALA A 54 -5.62 -0.76 -3.25
CA ALA A 54 -5.00 0.30 -2.45
C ALA A 54 -4.59 1.53 -3.29
N PHE A 55 -4.41 1.37 -4.60
CA PHE A 55 -4.03 2.42 -5.53
C PHE A 55 -5.21 3.01 -6.31
N LEU A 56 -6.46 2.67 -5.96
CA LEU A 56 -7.66 3.28 -6.54
C LEU A 56 -8.12 4.51 -5.76
N PRO A 57 -8.86 5.43 -6.39
CA PRO A 57 -9.61 6.44 -5.66
C PRO A 57 -10.50 5.78 -4.60
N LEU A 58 -10.55 6.38 -3.40
CA LEU A 58 -11.24 5.79 -2.24
C LEU A 58 -12.70 5.41 -2.52
N HIS A 59 -13.39 6.19 -3.36
CA HIS A 59 -14.79 5.97 -3.71
C HIS A 59 -15.00 4.79 -4.70
N ASP A 60 -13.96 4.40 -5.43
CA ASP A 60 -14.01 3.31 -6.41
C ASP A 60 -13.71 1.93 -5.80
N ILE A 61 -13.04 1.90 -4.64
CA ILE A 61 -12.64 0.66 -3.96
C ILE A 61 -13.83 -0.29 -3.75
N PRO A 62 -15.01 0.13 -3.26
CA PRO A 62 -16.13 -0.78 -3.09
C PRO A 62 -16.57 -1.43 -4.40
N ALA A 63 -16.70 -0.64 -5.47
CA ALA A 63 -17.09 -1.15 -6.78
C ALA A 63 -16.05 -2.12 -7.36
N ALA A 64 -14.76 -1.84 -7.16
CA ALA A 64 -13.66 -2.70 -7.56
C ALA A 64 -13.70 -4.06 -6.85
N VAL A 65 -13.88 -4.07 -5.52
CA VAL A 65 -13.92 -5.30 -4.74
C VAL A 65 -15.15 -6.14 -5.11
N GLU A 66 -16.30 -5.50 -5.36
CA GLU A 66 -17.49 -6.19 -5.90
C GLU A 66 -17.24 -6.80 -7.27
N LEU A 67 -16.62 -6.04 -8.19
CA LEU A 67 -16.31 -6.51 -9.54
C LEU A 67 -15.40 -7.75 -9.51
N LEU A 68 -14.34 -7.73 -8.71
CA LEU A 68 -13.38 -8.82 -8.61
C LEU A 68 -13.96 -10.05 -7.89
N GLY A 69 -14.84 -9.83 -6.90
CA GLY A 69 -15.45 -10.87 -6.10
C GLY A 69 -16.71 -11.50 -6.69
N ARG A 70 -17.31 -10.90 -7.75
CA ARG A 70 -18.61 -11.30 -8.31
C ARG A 70 -18.72 -12.78 -8.64
N ASP A 71 -17.70 -13.32 -9.32
CA ASP A 71 -17.66 -14.72 -9.77
C ASP A 71 -16.71 -15.57 -8.92
N ALA A 72 -16.38 -15.11 -7.71
CA ALA A 72 -15.53 -15.86 -6.79
C ALA A 72 -16.32 -17.02 -6.16
N ILE A 73 -15.69 -18.19 -6.10
CA ILE A 73 -16.26 -19.41 -5.48
C ILE A 73 -15.23 -19.97 -4.49
N GLY A 74 -15.69 -20.74 -3.50
CA GLY A 74 -14.83 -21.44 -2.55
C GLY A 74 -13.96 -20.48 -1.74
N SER A 75 -12.69 -20.85 -1.52
CA SER A 75 -11.74 -20.08 -0.72
C SER A 75 -11.53 -18.64 -1.24
N VAL A 76 -11.62 -18.41 -2.55
CA VAL A 76 -11.51 -17.06 -3.12
C VAL A 76 -12.67 -16.18 -2.65
N ALA A 77 -13.91 -16.70 -2.64
CA ALA A 77 -15.07 -15.94 -2.15
C ALA A 77 -14.92 -15.59 -0.66
N VAL A 78 -14.40 -16.53 0.14
CA VAL A 78 -14.13 -16.33 1.57
C VAL A 78 -13.08 -15.24 1.79
N LEU A 79 -12.03 -15.18 0.96
CA LEU A 79 -11.01 -14.13 1.01
C LEU A 79 -11.61 -12.74 0.74
N PHE A 80 -12.46 -12.60 -0.28
CA PHE A 80 -13.12 -11.33 -0.60
C PHE A 80 -14.07 -10.89 0.53
N ASN A 81 -14.79 -11.84 1.14
CA ASN A 81 -15.65 -11.54 2.29
C ASN A 81 -14.82 -11.07 3.50
N TYR A 82 -13.71 -11.76 3.80
CA TYR A 82 -12.77 -11.33 4.83
C TYR A 82 -12.27 -9.90 4.57
N PHE A 83 -11.87 -9.59 3.33
CA PHE A 83 -11.37 -8.27 2.99
C PHE A 83 -12.40 -7.16 3.21
N ARG A 84 -13.65 -7.37 2.79
CA ARG A 84 -14.74 -6.42 3.04
C ARG A 84 -14.95 -6.15 4.51
N VAL A 85 -15.03 -7.20 5.33
CA VAL A 85 -15.35 -7.08 6.75
C VAL A 85 -14.19 -6.45 7.53
N GLU A 86 -12.96 -6.84 7.23
CA GLU A 86 -11.80 -6.43 8.03
C GLU A 86 -11.24 -5.06 7.60
N TRP A 87 -11.24 -4.77 6.30
CA TRP A 87 -10.47 -3.65 5.73
C TRP A 87 -11.30 -2.55 5.08
N MET A 88 -12.57 -2.80 4.75
CA MET A 88 -13.48 -1.78 4.20
C MET A 88 -14.40 -1.03 5.16
N PRO A 89 -14.41 -1.24 6.49
CA PRO A 89 -15.10 -0.32 7.40
C PRO A 89 -14.64 1.14 7.24
N PRO A 90 -15.53 2.15 7.39
CA PRO A 90 -15.21 3.56 7.12
C PRO A 90 -14.02 4.12 7.92
N ASP A 91 -13.77 3.59 9.11
CA ASP A 91 -12.66 3.97 9.99
C ASP A 91 -11.31 3.37 9.57
N ARG A 92 -11.32 2.29 8.77
CA ARG A 92 -10.11 1.56 8.34
C ARG A 92 -9.76 1.76 6.88
N LEU A 93 -10.75 1.90 6.02
CA LEU A 93 -10.60 2.06 4.57
C LEU A 93 -9.57 3.14 4.19
N PRO A 94 -9.60 4.37 4.78
CA PRO A 94 -8.67 5.42 4.40
C PRO A 94 -7.22 5.18 4.85
N LEU A 95 -7.00 4.26 5.80
CA LEU A 95 -5.69 4.07 6.43
C LEU A 95 -4.69 3.35 5.50
N TRP A 96 -5.17 2.45 4.64
CA TRP A 96 -4.34 1.69 3.69
C TRP A 96 -4.46 2.18 2.24
N ASN A 97 -5.23 3.25 1.99
CA ASN A 97 -5.33 3.82 0.66
C ASN A 97 -4.08 4.67 0.37
N VAL A 98 -3.39 4.35 -0.72
CA VAL A 98 -2.15 5.02 -1.18
C VAL A 98 -2.33 5.68 -2.55
N TYR A 99 -3.57 5.94 -2.95
CA TYR A 99 -3.86 6.74 -4.13
C TYR A 99 -3.25 8.14 -3.99
N ASN A 100 -2.42 8.54 -4.95
CA ASN A 100 -1.61 9.77 -4.94
C ASN A 100 -0.62 9.91 -3.77
N VAL A 101 -0.25 8.82 -3.11
CA VAL A 101 0.84 8.80 -2.12
C VAL A 101 2.15 8.41 -2.80
N ASN A 102 3.24 9.12 -2.50
CA ASN A 102 4.56 8.76 -3.01
C ASN A 102 5.06 7.47 -2.36
N ILE A 103 5.62 6.57 -3.17
CA ILE A 103 6.21 5.32 -2.70
C ILE A 103 7.60 5.62 -2.12
N CYS A 104 7.70 5.83 -0.81
CA CYS A 104 8.98 5.79 -0.08
C CYS A 104 9.53 4.35 -0.01
N THR A 105 10.85 4.22 0.11
CA THR A 105 11.49 2.89 0.11
C THR A 105 11.31 2.18 1.45
N ASN A 106 11.38 0.84 1.46
CA ASN A 106 11.30 0.07 2.71
C ASN A 106 12.42 0.45 3.70
N ASN A 107 13.61 0.80 3.21
CA ASN A 107 14.72 1.28 4.04
C ASN A 107 14.40 2.61 4.73
N ASP A 108 13.65 3.47 4.04
CA ASP A 108 13.16 4.71 4.62
C ASP A 108 12.24 4.33 5.79
N LEU A 109 11.17 3.58 5.52
CA LEU A 109 10.18 3.11 6.52
C LEU A 109 10.82 2.40 7.73
N GLU A 110 11.77 1.49 7.51
CA GLU A 110 12.52 0.81 8.57
C GLU A 110 13.35 1.80 9.41
N GLY A 111 13.99 2.77 8.76
CA GLY A 111 14.74 3.83 9.42
C GLY A 111 13.87 4.69 10.33
N TRP A 112 12.66 5.05 9.89
CA TRP A 112 11.70 5.78 10.73
C TRP A 112 11.12 4.91 11.83
N HIS A 113 10.75 3.65 11.55
CA HIS A 113 10.25 2.74 12.57
C HIS A 113 11.28 2.50 13.68
N PHE A 114 12.55 2.29 13.32
CA PHE A 114 13.65 2.18 14.28
C PHE A 114 13.80 3.45 15.13
N LYS A 115 13.72 4.63 14.50
CA LYS A 115 13.78 5.92 15.19
C LYS A 115 12.59 6.08 16.15
N MET A 116 11.37 5.85 15.69
CA MET A 116 10.15 5.92 16.50
C MET A 116 10.21 4.94 17.69
N ASN A 117 10.65 3.70 17.49
CA ASN A 117 10.79 2.73 18.58
C ASN A 117 11.84 3.14 19.62
N ARG A 118 12.95 3.76 19.21
CA ARG A 118 13.92 4.34 20.15
C ARG A 118 13.30 5.41 21.04
N PHE A 119 12.33 6.17 20.52
CA PHE A 119 11.63 7.21 21.28
C PHE A 119 10.42 6.70 22.07
N ALA A 120 9.70 5.70 21.57
CA ALA A 120 8.60 5.03 22.29
C ALA A 120 9.08 4.31 23.56
N GLY A 121 10.37 3.94 23.63
CA GLY A 121 11.00 3.45 24.85
C GLY A 121 11.24 4.51 25.94
N LYS A 122 11.06 5.81 25.65
CA LYS A 122 11.08 6.87 26.66
C LYS A 122 9.71 6.95 27.34
N ARG A 123 9.70 7.02 28.68
CA ARG A 123 8.46 7.07 29.50
C ARG A 123 7.54 8.25 29.16
N HIS A 124 8.06 9.35 28.61
CA HIS A 124 7.30 10.48 28.04
C HIS A 124 8.15 11.18 26.96
N ILE A 125 7.57 11.48 25.79
CA ILE A 125 8.18 12.31 24.74
C ILE A 125 7.69 13.74 24.93
N GLY A 126 8.61 14.71 25.07
CA GLY A 126 8.24 16.12 25.16
C GLY A 126 7.74 16.67 23.81
N PHE A 127 6.79 17.62 23.83
CA PHE A 127 6.23 18.23 22.61
C PHE A 127 7.31 18.79 21.67
N TYR A 128 8.34 19.46 22.21
CA TYR A 128 9.43 20.01 21.42
C TYR A 128 10.40 18.94 20.88
N GLU A 129 10.59 17.83 21.61
CA GLU A 129 11.35 16.69 21.09
C GLU A 129 10.61 16.03 19.93
N LEU A 130 9.29 15.88 20.03
CA LEU A 130 8.45 15.39 18.94
C LEU A 130 8.51 16.34 17.74
N LEU A 131 8.43 17.65 17.96
CA LEU A 131 8.52 18.64 16.88
C LEU A 131 9.88 18.63 16.19
N GLN A 132 10.98 18.54 16.95
CA GLN A 132 12.34 18.41 16.39
C GLN A 132 12.49 17.12 15.58
N LEU A 133 11.90 16.00 16.01
CA LEU A 133 11.90 14.77 15.24
C LEU A 133 11.20 14.92 13.88
N LEU A 134 10.04 15.59 13.86
CA LEU A 134 9.29 15.85 12.64
C LEU A 134 10.04 16.79 11.68
N ILE A 135 10.83 17.73 12.22
CA ILE A 135 11.65 18.67 11.44
C ILE A 135 12.92 17.98 10.91
N ASP A 136 13.63 17.22 11.74
CA ASP A 136 14.84 16.48 11.36
C ASP A 136 14.54 15.45 10.25
N GLU A 137 13.37 14.81 10.30
CA GLU A 137 12.94 13.85 9.28
C GLU A 137 12.65 14.55 7.95
N GLN A 138 12.02 15.72 7.98
CA GLN A 138 11.81 16.54 6.77
C GLN A 138 13.13 16.97 6.14
N GLY A 139 14.07 17.48 6.95
CA GLY A 139 15.38 17.94 6.46
C GLY A 139 16.20 16.80 5.83
N ARG A 140 16.10 15.59 6.38
CA ARG A 140 16.76 14.40 5.80
C ARG A 140 16.14 13.94 4.50
N VAL A 141 14.82 13.93 4.35
CA VAL A 141 14.19 13.53 3.08
C VAL A 141 14.61 14.48 1.96
N THR A 142 14.61 15.80 2.21
CA THR A 142 15.10 16.79 1.24
C THR A 142 16.59 16.68 0.92
N ALA A 143 17.41 16.17 1.85
CA ALA A 143 18.85 15.99 1.65
C ALA A 143 19.21 14.63 1.01
N ASN A 144 18.46 13.57 1.32
CA ASN A 144 18.64 12.23 0.75
C ASN A 144 18.06 12.11 -0.67
N ASP A 145 17.12 12.98 -1.05
CA ASP A 145 16.69 13.18 -2.44
C ASP A 145 17.87 13.46 -3.39
N LEU A 146 19.00 13.95 -2.86
CA LEU A 146 20.21 14.23 -3.64
C LEU A 146 21.22 13.08 -3.69
N HIS A 147 21.16 12.03 -2.85
CA HIS A 147 22.30 11.12 -2.73
C HIS A 147 22.09 9.63 -3.00
N ILE A 148 20.94 8.98 -2.79
CA ILE A 148 20.79 7.55 -3.20
C ILE A 148 19.37 7.27 -3.65
N LYS A 149 19.02 7.73 -4.86
CA LYS A 149 17.75 7.36 -5.51
C LYS A 149 17.83 5.93 -6.01
N ASN A 150 17.07 5.04 -5.38
CA ASN A 150 16.91 3.68 -5.85
C ASN A 150 16.07 3.69 -7.14
N LYS A 151 16.75 3.73 -8.28
CA LYS A 151 16.16 3.84 -9.64
C LYS A 151 14.97 2.91 -9.89
N LYS A 152 14.93 1.74 -9.24
CA LYS A 152 13.83 0.77 -9.30
C LYS A 152 12.51 1.36 -8.76
N TYR A 153 12.56 2.06 -7.63
CA TYR A 153 11.36 2.63 -7.00
C TYR A 153 10.88 3.90 -7.70
N GLU A 154 11.78 4.72 -8.24
CA GLU A 154 11.38 5.83 -9.10
C GLU A 154 10.66 5.35 -10.36
N GLN A 155 11.17 4.28 -10.99
CA GLN A 155 10.51 3.66 -12.14
C GLN A 155 9.15 3.07 -11.77
N LEU A 156 9.03 2.46 -10.59
CA LEU A 156 7.75 1.96 -10.06
C LEU A 156 6.76 3.11 -9.84
N GLN A 157 7.20 4.18 -9.19
CA GLN A 157 6.40 5.38 -8.95
C GLN A 157 5.93 5.99 -10.27
N GLN A 158 6.83 6.19 -11.23
CA GLN A 158 6.49 6.73 -12.55
C GLN A 158 5.47 5.87 -13.28
N ARG A 159 5.60 4.54 -13.23
CA ARG A 159 4.64 3.62 -13.82
C ARG A 159 3.27 3.69 -13.16
N ILE A 160 3.21 3.73 -11.83
CA ILE A 160 1.95 3.86 -11.09
C ILE A 160 1.29 5.20 -11.40
N THR A 161 2.04 6.31 -11.36
CA THR A 161 1.54 7.65 -11.72
C THR A 161 1.00 7.69 -13.15
N ALA A 162 1.68 7.07 -14.13
CA ALA A 162 1.20 7.00 -15.50
C ALA A 162 -0.10 6.20 -15.61
N LEU A 163 -0.18 5.03 -14.96
CA LEU A 163 -1.38 4.20 -14.93
C LEU A 163 -2.56 4.93 -14.27
N THR A 164 -2.30 5.68 -13.20
CA THR A 164 -3.30 6.48 -12.50
C THR A 164 -3.80 7.61 -13.40
N ALA A 165 -2.91 8.33 -14.08
CA ALA A 165 -3.32 9.40 -15.01
C ALA A 165 -4.18 8.87 -16.18
N GLU A 166 -3.87 7.67 -16.69
CA GLU A 166 -4.70 7.03 -17.72
C GLU A 166 -6.09 6.62 -17.19
N TYR A 167 -6.15 6.15 -15.94
CA TYR A 167 -7.41 5.78 -15.27
C TYR A 167 -8.27 7.01 -14.99
N ASP A 168 -7.70 8.06 -14.40
CA ASP A 168 -8.38 9.32 -14.11
C ASP A 168 -8.85 10.05 -15.39
N GLY A 169 -8.18 9.80 -16.51
CA GLY A 169 -8.55 10.32 -17.83
C GLY A 169 -9.54 9.46 -18.61
N ASP A 170 -10.17 8.45 -17.97
CA ASP A 170 -11.12 7.50 -18.57
C ASP A 170 -10.59 6.68 -19.77
N THR A 171 -9.27 6.73 -20.01
CA THR A 171 -8.62 5.98 -21.12
C THR A 171 -8.40 4.51 -20.79
N ARG A 172 -8.55 4.14 -19.51
CA ARG A 172 -8.32 2.80 -18.98
C ARG A 172 -9.45 2.41 -18.03
N THR A 173 -10.03 1.23 -18.23
CA THR A 173 -11.07 0.72 -17.32
C THR A 173 -10.48 0.34 -15.96
N MET A 174 -11.31 0.34 -14.91
CA MET A 174 -10.93 -0.09 -13.56
C MET A 174 -10.26 -1.47 -13.54
N GLN A 175 -10.80 -2.43 -14.28
CA GLN A 175 -10.22 -3.77 -14.36
C GLN A 175 -8.84 -3.77 -15.04
N GLN A 176 -8.66 -2.98 -16.11
CA GLN A 176 -7.36 -2.84 -16.78
C GLN A 176 -6.33 -2.13 -15.91
N PHE A 177 -6.75 -1.13 -15.12
CA PHE A 177 -5.90 -0.46 -14.15
C PHE A 177 -5.42 -1.45 -13.07
N LEU A 178 -6.36 -2.12 -12.40
CA LEU A 178 -6.06 -3.11 -11.37
C LEU A 178 -5.16 -4.23 -11.88
N SER A 179 -5.44 -4.73 -13.10
CA SER A 179 -4.60 -5.76 -13.70
C SER A 179 -3.20 -5.26 -13.99
N ALA A 180 -3.01 -4.01 -14.42
CA ALA A 180 -1.70 -3.46 -14.72
C ALA A 180 -0.89 -3.19 -13.44
N VAL A 181 -1.53 -2.62 -12.41
CA VAL A 181 -0.91 -2.38 -11.11
C VAL A 181 -0.58 -3.71 -10.41
N ALA A 182 -1.42 -4.75 -10.57
CA ALA A 182 -1.14 -6.08 -10.04
C ALA A 182 0.20 -6.67 -10.51
N TYR A 183 0.66 -6.36 -11.74
CA TYR A 183 1.98 -6.79 -12.22
C TYR A 183 3.14 -6.00 -11.60
N LEU A 184 2.86 -4.83 -11.02
CA LEU A 184 3.83 -3.96 -10.38
C LEU A 184 3.95 -4.19 -8.87
N VAL A 185 2.91 -4.75 -8.24
CA VAL A 185 2.97 -5.18 -6.82
C VAL A 185 4.09 -6.23 -6.69
N PRO A 186 5.14 -5.96 -5.89
CA PRO A 186 6.26 -6.88 -5.71
C PRO A 186 5.75 -8.26 -5.31
N GLU A 187 6.38 -9.29 -5.86
CA GLU A 187 6.18 -10.63 -5.31
C GLU A 187 6.70 -10.57 -3.88
N ALA A 188 5.86 -10.98 -2.93
CA ALA A 188 6.32 -11.37 -1.61
C ALA A 188 7.20 -12.63 -1.76
N GLU A 189 8.36 -12.49 -2.40
CA GLU A 189 9.43 -13.45 -2.34
C GLU A 189 9.91 -13.43 -0.89
N ASN A 190 9.51 -14.45 -0.13
CA ASN A 190 9.88 -14.72 1.26
C ASN A 190 9.03 -14.02 2.34
N TYR A 191 7.77 -14.44 2.48
CA TYR A 191 7.12 -14.51 3.79
C TYR A 191 6.81 -15.96 4.14
#